data_AF-A0A1V6AGZ7-F1
#
_entry.id   AF-A0A1V6AGZ7-F1
#
_cell.length_a   1.000
_cell.length_b   1.000
_cell.length_c   1.000
_cell.angle_alpha   90.00
_cell.angle_beta   90.00
_cell.angle_gamma   90.00
#
_symmetry.space_group_name_H-M   'P 1'
#
loop_
_entity.id
_entity.type
_entity.pdbx_description
1 polymer ?
#
loop_
_entity_poly.entity_id
_entity_poly.type
_entity_poly.pdbx_seq_one_letter_code
_entity_poly.pdbx_strand_id
1 'polypeptide(L)'
;MKITIPKGTKDILPGEINKYKYIENIYSTLLENFGFEQIRFPVFEHTELFQRGVGDTTDIVKKEMYTFKDKAGRSLTLRPEGTASVVRSYIENGMSSNPQPIKLYYDITAYRYENVQKGRYREFNQLGAEILGSDSPNADVEIMYMLNSFFSKLGINGLQLNINSIGCKNCRIKYNQMLLDYFSDKLDSICDDCKERYKKNPMRLIDCKQEKCSIISKEAPMLLDNLCDSCKNHFDNVLKGLDEMYIPYIINKRIVRGLDYYVRTVFEFISEGIGAQDTVCAGGRYDGLVEQLGGTDTPGIGFALGLERLVNTMEKSNIMVPNEKRPIIFIAYVGEKAYKIARKMVNELRVNGIYCEIDINERSLKAQLKFADKKNALYNVVLGENEIDTNKAVIKNMMTQETKEVSVDSIVKRIIEKKI
;
A
#
# COMPACT_ATOMS: atom_id res chain seq x y z
N MET A 1 13.97 29.74 -14.96
CA MET A 1 14.42 28.42 -14.44
C MET A 1 13.26 27.45 -14.57
N LYS A 2 13.44 26.25 -15.13
CA LYS A 2 12.35 25.27 -15.27
C LYS A 2 12.07 24.64 -13.90
N ILE A 3 10.82 24.65 -13.47
CA ILE A 3 10.38 24.00 -12.23
C ILE A 3 10.30 22.48 -12.48
N THR A 4 10.81 21.68 -11.56
CA THR A 4 10.82 20.20 -11.63
C THR A 4 10.39 19.59 -10.31
N ILE A 5 9.93 18.34 -10.34
CA ILE A 5 9.59 17.59 -9.12
C ILE A 5 10.82 17.48 -8.18
N PRO A 6 10.61 17.50 -6.85
CA PRO A 6 11.67 17.24 -5.88
C PRO A 6 12.28 15.84 -6.04
N LYS A 7 13.59 15.72 -5.77
CA LYS A 7 14.27 14.41 -5.77
C LYS A 7 13.59 13.45 -4.80
N GLY A 8 13.27 12.25 -5.26
CA GLY A 8 12.61 11.20 -4.47
C GLY A 8 11.09 11.30 -4.43
N THR A 9 10.49 12.18 -5.23
CA THR A 9 9.04 12.21 -5.51
C THR A 9 8.78 11.77 -6.95
N LYS A 10 7.53 11.48 -7.31
CA LYS A 10 7.14 11.15 -8.69
C LYS A 10 5.68 11.51 -8.95
N ASP A 11 5.40 11.91 -10.18
CA ASP A 11 4.04 11.96 -10.69
C ASP A 11 3.62 10.55 -11.13
N ILE A 12 2.47 10.06 -10.68
CA ILE A 12 1.88 8.80 -11.17
C ILE A 12 0.95 9.16 -12.34
N LEU A 13 1.37 8.83 -13.55
CA LEU A 13 0.74 9.33 -14.78
C LEU A 13 -0.46 8.48 -15.23
N PRO A 14 -1.28 8.99 -16.18
CA PRO A 14 -2.24 8.16 -16.90
C PRO A 14 -1.56 6.90 -17.47
N GLY A 15 -2.23 5.76 -17.30
CA GLY A 15 -1.72 4.44 -17.63
C GLY A 15 -1.01 3.74 -16.48
N GLU A 16 -0.11 4.43 -15.78
CA GLU A 16 0.50 3.90 -14.54
C GLU A 16 -0.51 3.83 -13.40
N ILE A 17 -1.31 4.89 -13.22
CA ILE A 17 -2.30 5.01 -12.14
C ILE A 17 -3.34 3.88 -12.12
N ASN A 18 -3.56 3.20 -13.26
CA ASN A 18 -4.52 2.10 -13.34
C ASN A 18 -4.07 0.89 -12.51
N LYS A 19 -2.74 0.68 -12.38
CA LYS A 19 -2.17 -0.38 -11.53
C LYS A 19 -2.44 -0.10 -10.05
N TYR A 20 -2.27 1.16 -9.63
CA TYR A 20 -2.55 1.62 -8.27
C TYR A 20 -4.03 1.42 -7.94
N LYS A 21 -4.94 1.93 -8.78
CA LYS A 21 -6.39 1.76 -8.62
C LYS A 21 -6.83 0.30 -8.59
N TYR A 22 -6.21 -0.56 -9.40
CA TYR A 22 -6.52 -1.98 -9.39
C TYR A 22 -6.19 -2.63 -8.04
N ILE A 23 -4.99 -2.32 -7.52
CA ILE A 23 -4.56 -2.80 -6.19
C ILE A 23 -5.45 -2.24 -5.10
N GLU A 24 -5.69 -0.92 -5.10
CA GLU A 24 -6.52 -0.21 -4.11
C GLU A 24 -7.93 -0.79 -4.04
N ASN A 25 -8.57 -1.08 -5.19
CA ASN A 25 -9.91 -1.66 -5.24
C ASN A 25 -9.94 -3.09 -4.66
N ILE A 26 -8.96 -3.93 -5.01
CA ILE A 26 -8.87 -5.29 -4.45
C ILE A 26 -8.60 -5.22 -2.94
N TYR A 27 -7.76 -4.29 -2.52
CA TYR A 27 -7.43 -4.06 -1.13
C TYR A 27 -8.66 -3.67 -0.32
N SER A 28 -9.34 -2.57 -0.67
CA SER A 28 -10.52 -2.09 0.06
C SER A 28 -11.62 -3.15 0.10
N THR A 29 -11.94 -3.75 -1.04
CA THR A 29 -13.00 -4.78 -1.14
C THR A 29 -12.67 -5.99 -0.25
N LEU A 30 -11.41 -6.44 -0.23
CA LEU A 30 -11.02 -7.56 0.62
C LEU A 30 -11.13 -7.21 2.09
N LEU A 31 -10.62 -6.05 2.50
CA LEU A 31 -10.60 -5.64 3.90
C LEU A 31 -12.00 -5.42 4.46
N GLU A 32 -12.91 -4.85 3.68
CA GLU A 32 -14.31 -4.70 4.03
C GLU A 32 -15.01 -6.06 4.23
N ASN A 33 -14.67 -7.08 3.45
CA ASN A 33 -15.16 -8.45 3.67
C ASN A 33 -14.63 -9.09 4.96
N PHE A 34 -13.51 -8.60 5.51
CA PHE A 34 -12.97 -9.00 6.81
C PHE A 34 -13.48 -8.12 7.96
N GLY A 35 -14.40 -7.19 7.66
CA GLY A 35 -14.99 -6.27 8.64
C GLY A 35 -14.09 -5.11 9.04
N PHE A 36 -13.07 -4.78 8.23
CA PHE A 36 -12.29 -3.56 8.43
C PHE A 36 -13.02 -2.37 7.82
N GLU A 37 -12.96 -1.23 8.51
CA GLU A 37 -13.51 0.05 8.03
C GLU A 37 -12.39 1.01 7.61
N GLN A 38 -12.63 1.81 6.57
CA GLN A 38 -11.63 2.77 6.11
C GLN A 38 -11.51 3.95 7.07
N ILE A 39 -10.28 4.29 7.45
CA ILE A 39 -9.94 5.51 8.18
C ILE A 39 -9.06 6.44 7.33
N ARG A 40 -9.26 7.75 7.51
CA ARG A 40 -8.37 8.79 6.97
C ARG A 40 -7.96 9.74 8.08
N PHE A 41 -6.68 10.06 8.12
CA PHE A 41 -6.09 10.98 9.08
C PHE A 41 -5.28 12.08 8.37
N PRO A 42 -4.99 13.20 9.05
CA PRO A 42 -4.20 14.31 8.51
C PRO A 42 -2.83 13.89 7.94
N VAL A 43 -2.33 14.68 6.98
CA VAL A 43 -1.01 14.46 6.35
C VAL A 43 0.13 14.80 7.30
N PHE A 44 -0.05 15.80 8.14
CA PHE A 44 0.88 16.19 9.18
C PHE A 44 0.21 16.09 10.55
N GLU A 45 1.01 15.72 11.54
CA GLU A 45 0.61 15.59 12.93
C GLU A 45 1.62 16.34 13.81
N HIS A 46 1.29 16.49 15.10
CA HIS A 46 2.27 16.98 16.06
C HIS A 46 3.50 16.06 16.08
N THR A 47 4.70 16.66 16.02
CA THR A 47 5.97 15.90 15.95
C THR A 47 6.12 14.88 17.08
N GLU A 48 5.61 15.21 18.27
CA GLU A 48 5.67 14.35 19.46
C GLU A 48 4.96 12.99 19.26
N LEU A 49 3.95 12.93 18.38
CA LEU A 49 3.25 11.69 18.05
C LEU A 49 4.23 10.64 17.51
N PHE A 50 5.10 11.04 16.58
CA PHE A 50 6.04 10.10 15.96
C PHE A 50 7.29 9.88 16.80
N GLN A 51 7.75 10.87 17.57
CA GLN A 51 8.83 10.69 18.54
C GLN A 51 8.46 9.64 19.59
N ARG A 52 7.28 9.81 20.21
CA ARG A 52 6.76 8.86 21.20
C ARG A 52 6.30 7.57 20.54
N GLY A 53 5.63 7.60 19.40
CA GLY A 53 5.04 6.41 18.78
C GLY A 53 6.08 5.49 18.17
N VAL A 54 6.93 6.00 17.28
CA VAL A 54 7.90 5.20 16.51
C VAL A 54 9.13 4.81 17.34
N GLY A 55 9.54 5.70 18.25
CA GLY A 55 10.67 5.52 19.15
C GLY A 55 11.87 6.39 18.77
N ASP A 56 12.39 7.13 19.76
CA ASP A 56 13.50 8.08 19.59
C ASP A 56 14.82 7.45 19.14
N THR A 57 14.95 6.12 19.24
CA THR A 57 16.18 5.43 18.82
C THR A 57 16.23 5.05 17.35
N THR A 58 15.09 5.13 16.67
CA THR A 58 14.93 4.72 15.27
C THR A 58 15.58 5.72 14.29
N ASP A 59 16.04 5.22 13.14
CA ASP A 59 16.55 6.09 12.07
C ASP A 59 15.46 7.04 11.55
N ILE A 60 14.19 6.59 11.56
CA ILE A 60 13.04 7.41 11.16
C ILE A 60 12.99 8.69 11.99
N VAL A 61 12.90 8.57 13.32
CA VAL A 61 12.78 9.71 14.22
C VAL A 61 14.04 10.56 14.22
N LYS A 62 15.22 9.94 14.15
CA LYS A 62 16.50 10.67 14.24
C LYS A 62 16.86 11.46 12.99
N LYS A 63 16.53 10.94 11.80
CA LYS A 63 17.12 11.44 10.54
C LYS A 63 16.15 11.54 9.37
N GLU A 64 14.99 10.87 9.42
CA GLU A 64 14.14 10.73 8.23
C GLU A 64 12.81 11.49 8.30
N MET A 65 12.46 12.14 9.41
CA MET A 65 11.20 12.91 9.49
C MET A 65 11.28 14.27 8.78
N TYR A 66 10.29 14.57 7.94
CA TYR A 66 10.06 15.93 7.45
C TYR A 66 9.33 16.76 8.50
N THR A 67 10.09 17.49 9.31
CA THR A 67 9.56 18.31 10.40
C THR A 67 9.67 19.80 10.08
N PHE A 68 8.62 20.55 10.37
CA PHE A 68 8.53 21.99 10.14
C PHE A 68 7.76 22.69 11.27
N LYS A 69 7.92 23.99 11.37
CA LYS A 69 7.10 24.82 12.27
C LYS A 69 5.94 25.42 11.49
N ASP A 70 4.75 25.39 12.07
CA ASP A 70 3.62 26.14 11.52
C ASP A 70 3.76 27.65 11.82
N LYS A 71 2.78 28.44 11.38
CA LYS A 71 2.79 29.90 11.59
C LYS A 71 2.68 30.32 13.07
N ALA A 72 2.22 29.42 13.94
CA ALA A 72 2.16 29.62 15.38
C ALA A 72 3.41 29.07 16.12
N GLY A 73 4.40 28.55 15.39
CA GLY A 73 5.63 27.99 15.94
C GLY A 73 5.51 26.55 16.45
N ARG A 74 4.36 25.88 16.26
CA ARG A 74 4.15 24.48 16.67
C ARG A 74 4.94 23.54 15.76
N SER A 75 5.59 22.53 16.35
CA SER A 75 6.33 21.51 15.60
C SER A 75 5.36 20.49 15.00
N LEU A 76 5.36 20.40 13.67
CA LEU A 76 4.55 19.47 12.90
C LEU A 76 5.45 18.61 12.03
N THR A 77 5.02 17.39 11.77
CA THR A 77 5.77 16.43 10.96
C THR A 77 4.85 15.80 9.93
N LEU A 78 5.30 15.74 8.66
CA LEU A 78 4.63 14.92 7.66
C LEU A 78 4.73 13.46 8.08
N ARG A 79 3.60 12.76 8.11
CA ARG A 79 3.53 11.39 8.65
C ARG A 79 4.52 10.44 7.94
N PRO A 80 5.42 9.78 8.67
CA PRO A 80 6.33 8.79 8.09
C PRO A 80 5.72 7.38 8.01
N GLU A 81 4.60 7.13 8.69
CA GLU A 81 3.85 5.88 8.74
C GLU A 81 2.40 6.11 9.21
N GLY A 82 1.54 5.08 9.12
CA GLY A 82 0.12 5.19 9.43
C GLY A 82 -0.32 4.72 10.82
N THR A 83 0.33 3.73 11.42
CA THR A 83 -0.04 3.10 12.70
C THR A 83 -0.14 4.11 13.85
N ALA A 84 0.86 4.98 14.08
CA ALA A 84 0.76 5.95 15.18
C ALA A 84 -0.39 6.94 14.99
N SER A 85 -0.70 7.28 13.73
CA SER A 85 -1.83 8.16 13.39
C SER A 85 -3.17 7.47 13.63
N VAL A 86 -3.29 6.17 13.32
CA VAL A 86 -4.47 5.37 13.65
C VAL A 86 -4.65 5.29 15.16
N VAL A 87 -3.58 5.00 15.92
CA VAL A 87 -3.64 4.94 17.39
C VAL A 87 -4.05 6.29 17.99
N ARG A 88 -3.47 7.40 17.52
CA ARG A 88 -3.87 8.76 17.93
C ARG A 88 -5.36 8.98 17.70
N SER A 89 -5.87 8.60 16.52
CA SER A 89 -7.29 8.72 16.20
C SER A 89 -8.18 7.82 17.06
N TYR A 90 -7.71 6.61 17.38
CA TYR A 90 -8.40 5.67 18.28
C TYR A 90 -8.59 6.27 19.68
N ILE A 91 -7.54 6.91 20.20
CA ILE A 91 -7.56 7.59 21.50
C ILE A 91 -8.44 8.83 21.46
N GLU A 92 -8.19 9.74 20.51
CA GLU A 92 -8.87 11.04 20.42
C GLU A 92 -10.38 10.91 20.22
N ASN A 93 -10.82 9.89 19.48
CA ASN A 93 -12.24 9.66 19.20
C ASN A 93 -12.89 8.66 20.16
N GLY A 94 -12.20 8.27 21.26
CA GLY A 94 -12.76 7.37 22.27
C GLY A 94 -13.17 6.00 21.72
N MET A 95 -12.49 5.49 20.69
CA MET A 95 -12.89 4.24 20.02
C MET A 95 -12.81 3.00 20.94
N SER A 96 -12.14 3.11 22.09
CA SER A 96 -12.14 2.08 23.13
C SER A 96 -13.51 1.82 23.76
N SER A 97 -14.46 2.76 23.65
CA SER A 97 -15.84 2.55 24.13
C SER A 97 -16.73 1.82 23.12
N ASN A 98 -16.26 1.61 21.89
CA ASN A 98 -17.01 0.91 20.85
C ASN A 98 -16.87 -0.62 20.99
N PRO A 99 -17.71 -1.42 20.31
CA PRO A 99 -17.54 -2.87 20.24
C PRO A 99 -16.13 -3.24 19.74
N GLN A 100 -15.45 -4.11 20.47
CA GLN A 100 -14.08 -4.55 20.18
C GLN A 100 -14.07 -5.94 19.49
N PRO A 101 -13.03 -6.26 18.70
CA PRO A 101 -11.92 -5.39 18.32
C PRO A 101 -12.32 -4.37 17.25
N ILE A 102 -11.64 -3.22 17.25
CA ILE A 102 -11.74 -2.22 16.18
C ILE A 102 -10.79 -2.59 15.05
N LYS A 103 -11.32 -2.72 13.84
CA LYS A 103 -10.59 -3.10 12.63
C LYS A 103 -10.59 -1.94 11.65
N LEU A 104 -9.44 -1.34 11.40
CA LEU A 104 -9.30 -0.14 10.58
C LEU A 104 -8.29 -0.37 9.46
N TYR A 105 -8.54 0.23 8.30
CA TYR A 105 -7.59 0.23 7.19
C TYR A 105 -7.41 1.61 6.57
N TYR A 106 -6.25 1.84 5.98
CA TYR A 106 -5.90 3.11 5.39
C TYR A 106 -5.14 2.94 4.07
N ASP A 107 -5.31 3.96 3.23
CA ASP A 107 -4.55 4.18 2.01
C ASP A 107 -4.06 5.63 2.08
N ILE A 108 -2.75 5.80 2.25
CA ILE A 108 -2.14 7.10 2.53
C ILE A 108 -0.88 7.31 1.71
N THR A 109 -0.55 8.58 1.51
CA THR A 109 0.84 8.98 1.23
C THR A 109 1.61 9.13 2.55
N ALA A 110 2.86 8.66 2.58
CA ALA A 110 3.79 8.78 3.70
C ALA A 110 5.13 9.37 3.24
N TYR A 111 5.87 9.96 4.18
CA TYR A 111 7.04 10.79 3.88
C TYR A 111 8.25 10.41 4.74
N ARG A 112 9.36 10.04 4.09
CA ARG A 112 10.62 9.71 4.78
C ARG A 112 11.80 10.31 4.03
N TYR A 113 12.69 11.03 4.71
CA TYR A 113 13.93 11.57 4.15
C TYR A 113 14.98 10.46 3.98
N GLU A 114 14.60 9.38 3.31
CA GLU A 114 15.48 8.25 3.06
C GLU A 114 16.40 8.49 1.85
N ASN A 115 17.44 7.67 1.74
CA ASN A 115 18.25 7.58 0.53
C ASN A 115 17.42 7.00 -0.60
N VAL A 116 17.24 7.78 -1.66
CA VAL A 116 16.42 7.40 -2.82
C VAL A 116 17.05 6.23 -3.56
N GLN A 117 16.27 5.16 -3.73
CA GLN A 117 16.64 3.95 -4.47
C GLN A 117 15.39 3.33 -5.10
N LYS A 118 15.54 2.33 -5.96
CA LYS A 118 14.40 1.70 -6.65
C LYS A 118 13.43 1.13 -5.61
N GLY A 119 12.18 1.61 -5.61
CA GLY A 119 11.15 1.21 -4.64
C GLY A 119 11.26 1.87 -3.26
N ARG A 120 12.14 2.86 -3.09
CA ARG A 120 12.18 3.73 -1.90
C ARG A 120 12.20 5.19 -2.32
N TYR A 121 11.07 5.83 -2.08
CA TYR A 121 10.84 7.22 -2.39
C TYR A 121 10.76 8.02 -1.09
N ARG A 122 10.95 9.33 -1.23
CA ARG A 122 10.79 10.27 -0.13
C ARG A 122 9.34 10.61 0.17
N GLU A 123 8.51 10.50 -0.86
CA GLU A 123 7.05 10.47 -0.83
C GLU A 123 6.63 9.14 -1.46
N PHE A 124 5.88 8.32 -0.74
CA PHE A 124 5.43 7.01 -1.22
C PHE A 124 4.02 6.71 -0.73
N ASN A 125 3.33 5.81 -1.43
CA ASN A 125 1.98 5.40 -1.06
C ASN A 125 2.04 4.13 -0.21
N GLN A 126 1.26 4.10 0.85
CA GLN A 126 1.24 3.06 1.85
C GLN A 126 -0.19 2.60 2.11
N LEU A 127 -0.40 1.29 1.94
CA LEU A 127 -1.59 0.61 2.40
C LEU A 127 -1.28 -0.04 3.75
N GLY A 128 -2.21 0.01 4.69
CA GLY A 128 -2.04 -0.64 5.98
C GLY A 128 -3.35 -0.84 6.73
N ALA A 129 -3.34 -1.79 7.65
CA ALA A 129 -4.51 -2.11 8.45
C ALA A 129 -4.11 -2.50 9.87
N GLU A 130 -5.01 -2.20 10.81
CA GLU A 130 -4.79 -2.26 12.25
C GLU A 130 -6.01 -2.92 12.92
N ILE A 131 -5.76 -3.92 13.76
CA ILE A 131 -6.74 -4.49 14.70
C ILE A 131 -6.35 -4.03 16.10
N LEU A 132 -7.23 -3.29 16.76
CA LEU A 132 -7.05 -2.76 18.12
C LEU A 132 -8.05 -3.40 19.07
N GLY A 133 -7.62 -3.76 20.27
CA GLY A 133 -8.48 -4.30 21.33
C GLY A 133 -8.58 -5.83 21.39
N SER A 134 -7.74 -6.58 20.66
CA SER A 134 -7.64 -8.05 20.79
C SER A 134 -6.21 -8.51 21.11
N ASP A 135 -6.05 -9.15 22.27
CA ASP A 135 -4.80 -9.85 22.67
C ASP A 135 -4.74 -11.30 22.14
N SER A 136 -5.79 -11.74 21.43
CA SER A 136 -5.86 -13.12 20.93
C SER A 136 -4.87 -13.34 19.78
N PRO A 137 -4.13 -14.47 19.76
CA PRO A 137 -3.28 -14.84 18.62
C PRO A 137 -4.07 -15.01 17.32
N ASN A 138 -5.39 -15.19 17.39
CA ASN A 138 -6.26 -15.26 16.22
C ASN A 138 -6.29 -13.93 15.45
N ALA A 139 -6.06 -12.78 16.11
CA ALA A 139 -5.96 -11.50 15.41
C ALA A 139 -4.70 -11.44 14.52
N ASP A 140 -3.59 -12.01 14.98
CA ASP A 140 -2.35 -12.13 14.22
C ASP A 140 -2.53 -13.05 13.01
N VAL A 141 -3.17 -14.20 13.23
CA VAL A 141 -3.49 -15.17 12.17
C VAL A 141 -4.41 -14.52 11.13
N GLU A 142 -5.44 -13.79 11.55
CA GLU A 142 -6.39 -13.13 10.65
C GLU A 142 -5.69 -12.10 9.75
N ILE A 143 -4.81 -11.26 10.30
CA ILE A 143 -4.02 -10.29 9.52
C ILE A 143 -3.16 -10.99 8.47
N MET A 144 -2.46 -12.06 8.85
CA MET A 144 -1.59 -12.79 7.91
C MET A 144 -2.38 -13.56 6.86
N TYR A 145 -3.51 -14.16 7.22
CA TYR A 145 -4.43 -14.82 6.28
C TYR A 145 -5.02 -13.84 5.27
N MET A 146 -5.45 -12.68 5.75
CA MET A 146 -5.97 -11.61 4.90
C MET A 146 -4.92 -11.13 3.90
N LEU A 147 -3.68 -10.91 4.34
CA LEU A 147 -2.56 -10.56 3.45
C LEU A 147 -2.26 -11.66 2.42
N ASN A 148 -2.23 -12.93 2.84
CA ASN A 148 -2.02 -14.05 1.92
C ASN A 148 -3.14 -14.11 0.85
N SER A 149 -4.38 -13.85 1.26
CA SER A 149 -5.54 -13.76 0.36
C SER A 149 -5.47 -12.56 -0.58
N PHE A 150 -4.97 -11.42 -0.09
CA PHE A 150 -4.75 -10.21 -0.87
C PHE A 150 -3.77 -10.45 -2.01
N PHE A 151 -2.59 -10.99 -1.70
CA PHE A 151 -1.57 -11.28 -2.71
C PHE A 151 -2.05 -12.33 -3.71
N SER A 152 -2.75 -13.36 -3.23
CA SER A 152 -3.37 -14.39 -4.09
C SER A 152 -4.39 -13.77 -5.06
N LYS A 153 -5.25 -12.85 -4.60
CA LYS A 153 -6.23 -12.13 -5.44
C LYS A 153 -5.57 -11.21 -6.47
N LEU A 154 -4.41 -10.64 -6.13
CA LEU A 154 -3.60 -9.88 -7.10
C LEU A 154 -2.93 -10.79 -8.14
N GLY A 155 -2.91 -12.10 -7.94
CA GLY A 155 -2.21 -13.06 -8.79
C GLY A 155 -0.71 -13.12 -8.52
N ILE A 156 -0.24 -12.60 -7.38
CA ILE A 156 1.17 -12.65 -6.99
C ILE A 156 1.44 -14.00 -6.36
N ASN A 157 2.18 -14.84 -7.09
CA ASN A 157 2.65 -16.14 -6.61
C ASN A 157 4.11 -16.03 -6.13
N GLY A 158 4.52 -16.88 -5.19
CA GLY A 158 5.91 -16.95 -4.72
C GLY A 158 6.30 -15.93 -3.66
N LEU A 159 5.33 -15.28 -3.00
CA LEU A 159 5.61 -14.57 -1.75
C LEU A 159 5.69 -15.57 -0.60
N GLN A 160 6.73 -15.44 0.21
CA GLN A 160 6.96 -16.26 1.37
C GLN A 160 6.70 -15.46 2.65
N LEU A 161 5.79 -15.97 3.49
CA LEU A 161 5.57 -15.44 4.83
C LEU A 161 6.73 -15.85 5.72
N ASN A 162 7.52 -14.87 6.16
CA ASN A 162 8.56 -15.05 7.17
C ASN A 162 8.04 -14.50 8.50
N ILE A 163 8.05 -15.33 9.55
CA ILE A 163 7.46 -14.98 10.86
C ILE A 163 8.47 -15.15 11.99
N ASN A 164 8.35 -14.32 13.02
CA ASN A 164 9.13 -14.39 14.25
C ASN A 164 8.31 -13.89 15.45
N SER A 165 8.83 -14.07 16.66
CA SER A 165 8.37 -13.39 17.86
C SER A 165 9.52 -12.66 18.54
N ILE A 166 9.32 -11.37 18.81
CA ILE A 166 10.28 -10.51 19.52
C ILE A 166 9.90 -10.29 20.99
N GLY A 167 9.06 -11.18 21.53
CA GLY A 167 8.67 -11.24 22.93
C GLY A 167 8.04 -9.97 23.49
N CYS A 168 7.76 -9.99 24.79
CA CYS A 168 7.29 -8.81 25.53
C CYS A 168 8.46 -8.08 26.21
N LYS A 169 8.15 -6.99 26.92
CA LYS A 169 9.12 -6.21 27.71
C LYS A 169 9.97 -7.08 28.65
N ASN A 170 9.37 -8.07 29.31
CA ASN A 170 10.07 -8.99 30.21
C ASN A 170 11.05 -9.92 29.47
N CYS A 171 10.68 -10.40 28.27
CA CYS A 171 11.58 -11.18 27.43
C CYS A 171 12.81 -10.33 27.04
N ARG A 172 12.57 -9.08 26.65
CA ARG A 172 13.63 -8.15 26.21
C ARG A 172 14.65 -7.82 27.28
N ILE A 173 14.24 -7.68 28.54
CA ILE A 173 15.18 -7.42 29.65
C ILE A 173 16.19 -8.57 29.76
N LYS A 174 15.70 -9.82 29.83
CA LYS A 174 16.56 -11.00 29.92
C LYS A 174 17.43 -11.16 28.67
N TYR A 175 16.84 -10.99 27.50
CA TYR A 175 17.54 -11.12 26.23
C TYR A 175 18.62 -10.05 26.01
N ASN A 176 18.36 -8.81 26.40
CA ASN A 176 19.38 -7.75 26.35
C ASN A 176 20.58 -8.11 27.22
N GLN A 177 20.37 -8.66 28.42
CA GLN A 177 21.48 -9.14 29.24
C GLN A 177 22.28 -10.23 28.53
N MET A 178 21.60 -11.22 27.92
CA MET A 178 22.28 -12.28 27.17
C MET A 178 23.11 -11.73 26.00
N LEU A 179 22.61 -10.70 25.30
CA LEU A 179 23.36 -10.04 24.23
C LEU A 179 24.55 -9.24 24.79
N LEU A 180 24.38 -8.55 25.91
CA LEU A 180 25.46 -7.81 26.56
C LEU A 180 26.59 -8.75 26.97
N ASP A 181 26.25 -9.90 27.56
CA ASP A 181 27.20 -10.92 27.96
C ASP A 181 27.90 -11.52 26.73
N TYR A 182 27.13 -11.89 25.70
CA TYR A 182 27.66 -12.50 24.47
C TYR A 182 28.60 -11.58 23.68
N PHE A 183 28.35 -10.27 23.65
CA PHE A 183 29.17 -9.31 22.88
C PHE A 183 30.29 -8.66 23.70
N SER A 184 30.33 -8.84 25.03
CA SER A 184 31.27 -8.15 25.93
C SER A 184 32.75 -8.35 25.56
N ASP A 185 33.13 -9.55 25.16
CA ASP A 185 34.47 -9.97 24.74
C ASP A 185 34.72 -9.78 23.22
N LYS A 186 33.72 -9.31 22.47
CA LYS A 186 33.75 -9.17 21.00
C LYS A 186 33.68 -7.72 20.53
N LEU A 187 33.72 -6.75 21.46
CA LEU A 187 33.55 -5.33 21.16
C LEU A 187 34.61 -4.78 20.19
N ASP A 188 35.84 -5.28 20.23
CA ASP A 188 36.90 -4.85 19.31
C ASP A 188 36.72 -5.40 17.89
N SER A 189 35.94 -6.48 17.75
CA SER A 189 35.71 -7.19 16.49
C SER A 189 34.44 -6.75 15.75
N ILE A 190 33.63 -5.88 16.36
CA ILE A 190 32.41 -5.30 15.74
C ILE A 190 32.68 -3.89 15.18
N CYS A 191 31.72 -3.33 14.47
CA CYS A 191 31.81 -1.95 13.95
C CYS A 191 31.47 -0.91 15.01
N ASP A 192 31.86 0.34 14.79
CA ASP A 192 31.64 1.41 15.76
C ASP A 192 30.15 1.71 15.97
N ASP A 193 29.33 1.57 14.93
CA ASP A 193 27.86 1.63 15.06
C ASP A 193 27.35 0.53 16.01
N CYS A 194 27.90 -0.68 15.93
CA CYS A 194 27.54 -1.76 16.83
C CYS A 194 28.05 -1.52 18.26
N LYS A 195 29.22 -0.91 18.46
CA LYS A 195 29.68 -0.49 19.80
C LYS A 195 28.73 0.51 20.44
N GLU A 196 28.17 1.43 19.66
CA GLU A 196 27.12 2.34 20.13
C GLU A 196 25.79 1.62 20.41
N ARG A 197 25.37 0.70 19.53
CA ARG A 197 24.16 -0.12 19.72
C ARG A 197 24.25 -1.00 20.95
N TYR A 198 25.42 -1.56 21.26
CA TYR A 198 25.67 -2.34 22.47
C TYR A 198 25.27 -1.57 23.73
N LYS A 199 25.54 -0.26 23.78
CA LYS A 199 25.19 0.58 24.94
C LYS A 199 23.73 1.02 24.97
N LYS A 200 23.11 1.21 23.80
CA LYS A 200 21.78 1.85 23.67
C LYS A 200 20.64 0.88 23.42
N ASN A 201 20.84 -0.08 22.52
CA ASN A 201 19.83 -1.05 22.10
C ASN A 201 20.53 -2.33 21.58
N PRO A 202 20.93 -3.26 22.48
CA PRO A 202 21.67 -4.47 22.12
C PRO A 202 21.00 -5.32 21.04
N MET A 203 19.65 -5.34 20.97
CA MET A 203 18.92 -6.10 19.95
C MET A 203 19.30 -5.70 18.51
N ARG A 204 19.68 -4.42 18.30
CA ARG A 204 20.08 -3.91 16.98
C ARG A 204 21.46 -4.42 16.52
N LEU A 205 22.19 -5.14 17.38
CA LEU A 205 23.43 -5.83 17.00
C LEU A 205 23.15 -6.98 16.01
N ILE A 206 21.98 -7.60 16.10
CA ILE A 206 21.58 -8.74 15.26
C ILE A 206 21.26 -8.30 13.81
N ASP A 207 20.97 -7.02 13.59
CA ASP A 207 20.62 -6.44 12.27
C ASP A 207 21.81 -5.83 11.51
N CYS A 208 23.05 -6.02 12.00
CA CYS A 208 24.18 -5.33 11.38
C CYS A 208 24.52 -5.96 10.02
N LYS A 209 24.53 -5.12 8.97
CA LYS A 209 24.84 -5.53 7.60
C LYS A 209 26.33 -5.62 7.30
N GLN A 210 27.20 -5.19 8.21
CA GLN A 210 28.64 -5.33 8.03
C GLN A 210 29.06 -6.78 8.21
N GLU A 211 29.84 -7.32 7.26
CA GLU A 211 30.24 -8.72 7.22
C GLU A 211 30.86 -9.22 8.54
N LYS A 212 31.81 -8.47 9.11
CA LYS A 212 32.44 -8.79 10.40
C LYS A 212 31.42 -8.95 11.54
N CYS A 213 30.42 -8.07 11.60
CA CYS A 213 29.37 -8.12 12.62
C CYS A 213 28.39 -9.26 12.32
N SER A 214 28.08 -9.49 11.05
CA SER A 214 27.18 -10.55 10.61
C SER A 214 27.70 -11.92 11.02
N ILE A 215 28.99 -12.20 10.79
CA ILE A 215 29.65 -13.46 11.21
C ILE A 215 29.50 -13.67 12.72
N ILE A 216 29.83 -12.66 13.53
CA ILE A 216 29.72 -12.74 15.00
C ILE A 216 28.26 -12.91 15.45
N SER A 217 27.32 -12.21 14.82
CA SER A 217 25.89 -12.28 15.15
C SER A 217 25.24 -13.61 14.76
N LYS A 218 25.92 -14.47 13.98
CA LYS A 218 25.36 -15.77 13.59
C LYS A 218 25.16 -16.69 14.79
N GLU A 219 26.10 -16.66 15.73
CA GLU A 219 26.12 -17.50 16.94
C GLU A 219 25.50 -16.81 18.16
N ALA A 220 25.03 -15.57 18.03
CA ALA A 220 24.36 -14.87 19.12
C ALA A 220 23.07 -15.60 19.54
N PRO A 221 22.70 -15.56 20.84
CA PRO A 221 21.42 -16.09 21.29
C PRO A 221 20.28 -15.38 20.55
N MET A 222 19.24 -16.12 20.19
CA MET A 222 18.05 -15.57 19.52
C MET A 222 16.90 -15.39 20.50
N LEU A 223 16.16 -14.30 20.36
CA LEU A 223 15.04 -13.98 21.26
C LEU A 223 13.93 -15.03 21.22
N LEU A 224 13.67 -15.60 20.04
CA LEU A 224 12.64 -16.64 19.88
C LEU A 224 12.89 -17.86 20.77
N ASP A 225 14.15 -18.21 21.01
CA ASP A 225 14.54 -19.36 21.84
C ASP A 225 14.50 -19.04 23.35
N ASN A 226 14.26 -17.78 23.72
CA ASN A 226 14.34 -17.26 25.09
C ASN A 226 13.08 -16.47 25.49
N LEU A 227 11.94 -16.81 24.91
CA LEU A 227 10.65 -16.21 25.26
C LEU A 227 10.18 -16.66 26.65
N CYS A 228 9.44 -15.79 27.33
CA CYS A 228 8.66 -16.22 28.50
C CYS A 228 7.47 -17.09 28.07
N ASP A 229 6.93 -17.89 29.00
CA ASP A 229 5.88 -18.87 28.71
C ASP A 229 4.66 -18.27 28.01
N SER A 230 4.22 -17.08 28.40
CA SER A 230 3.09 -16.40 27.75
C SER A 230 3.36 -16.03 26.30
N CYS A 231 4.55 -15.51 25.98
CA CYS A 231 4.93 -15.16 24.60
C CYS A 231 5.17 -16.41 23.75
N LYS A 232 5.74 -17.47 24.35
CA LYS A 232 5.90 -18.76 23.68
C LYS A 232 4.54 -19.36 23.37
N ASN A 233 3.63 -19.44 24.34
CA ASN A 233 2.27 -19.95 24.14
C ASN A 233 1.51 -19.13 23.09
N HIS A 234 1.62 -17.80 23.11
CA HIS A 234 1.01 -16.95 22.08
C HIS A 234 1.55 -17.30 20.69
N PHE A 235 2.88 -17.37 20.53
CA PHE A 235 3.50 -17.68 19.24
C PHE A 235 3.15 -19.09 18.74
N ASP A 236 3.19 -20.10 19.62
CA ASP A 236 2.80 -21.47 19.30
C ASP A 236 1.34 -21.54 18.79
N ASN A 237 0.42 -20.76 19.38
CA ASN A 237 -0.96 -20.67 18.90
C ASN A 237 -1.10 -19.91 17.57
N VAL A 238 -0.26 -18.90 17.31
CA VAL A 238 -0.21 -18.24 15.98
C VAL A 238 0.23 -19.25 14.92
N LEU A 239 1.31 -20.01 15.17
CA LEU A 239 1.79 -21.03 14.24
C LEU A 239 0.72 -22.09 13.96
N LYS A 240 0.07 -22.59 15.02
CA LYS A 240 -1.03 -23.54 14.91
C LYS A 240 -2.19 -23.00 14.05
N GLY A 241 -2.59 -21.74 14.25
CA GLY A 241 -3.65 -21.13 13.45
C GLY A 241 -3.26 -20.95 11.98
N LEU A 242 -2.00 -20.64 11.69
CA LEU A 242 -1.48 -20.61 10.31
C LEU A 242 -1.50 -22.00 9.67
N ASP A 243 -1.11 -23.04 10.41
CA ASP A 243 -1.16 -24.44 9.96
C ASP A 243 -2.60 -24.88 9.64
N GLU A 244 -3.56 -24.56 10.51
CA GLU A 244 -5.00 -24.85 10.33
C GLU A 244 -5.60 -24.15 9.10
N MET A 245 -5.06 -22.99 8.72
CA MET A 245 -5.47 -22.23 7.53
C MET A 245 -4.65 -22.57 6.28
N TYR A 246 -3.73 -23.54 6.36
CA TYR A 246 -2.83 -23.95 5.29
C TYR A 246 -2.00 -22.79 4.71
N ILE A 247 -1.57 -21.85 5.55
CA ILE A 247 -0.67 -20.76 5.14
C ILE A 247 0.78 -21.24 5.30
N PRO A 248 1.57 -21.37 4.22
CA PRO A 248 2.97 -21.71 4.36
C PRO A 248 3.76 -20.54 4.96
N TYR A 249 4.63 -20.82 5.92
CA TYR A 249 5.53 -19.83 6.53
C TYR A 249 6.93 -20.39 6.80
N ILE A 250 7.89 -19.49 6.97
CA ILE A 250 9.24 -19.77 7.46
C ILE A 250 9.46 -19.02 8.78
N ILE A 251 9.93 -19.74 9.80
CA ILE A 251 10.35 -19.13 11.05
C ILE A 251 11.73 -18.48 10.84
N ASN A 252 11.75 -17.15 10.76
CA ASN A 252 12.97 -16.38 10.61
C ASN A 252 13.31 -15.63 11.91
N LYS A 253 14.16 -16.26 12.73
CA LYS A 253 14.59 -15.73 14.04
C LYS A 253 15.28 -14.37 13.99
N ARG A 254 15.72 -13.94 12.80
CA ARG A 254 16.49 -12.70 12.59
C ARG A 254 15.62 -11.50 12.23
N ILE A 255 14.29 -11.66 12.10
CA ILE A 255 13.42 -10.50 11.91
C ILE A 255 13.52 -9.61 13.14
N VAL A 256 14.09 -8.43 12.92
CA VAL A 256 14.22 -7.32 13.85
C VAL A 256 13.58 -6.11 13.20
N ARG A 257 12.70 -5.42 13.93
CA ARG A 257 11.89 -4.36 13.35
C ARG A 257 12.55 -2.99 13.44
N GLY A 258 12.28 -2.17 12.42
CA GLY A 258 12.74 -0.79 12.33
C GLY A 258 12.14 0.12 13.40
N LEU A 259 10.98 -0.24 13.95
CA LEU A 259 10.18 0.54 14.89
C LEU A 259 10.20 -0.14 16.26
N ASP A 260 10.40 0.62 17.33
CA ASP A 260 10.70 0.03 18.64
C ASP A 260 9.43 -0.44 19.39
N TYR A 261 8.25 -0.02 18.92
CA TYR A 261 6.94 -0.30 19.53
C TYR A 261 6.45 -1.74 19.35
N TYR A 262 7.04 -2.53 18.45
CA TYR A 262 6.57 -3.90 18.23
C TYR A 262 6.79 -4.74 19.49
N VAL A 263 5.97 -5.77 19.69
CA VAL A 263 6.10 -6.83 20.71
C VAL A 263 5.53 -8.12 20.14
N ARG A 264 5.91 -9.28 20.70
CA ARG A 264 5.43 -10.60 20.28
C ARG A 264 5.58 -10.78 18.76
N THR A 265 4.51 -11.13 18.04
CA THR A 265 4.53 -11.48 16.61
C THR A 265 5.08 -10.37 15.73
N VAL A 266 5.98 -10.72 14.82
CA VAL A 266 6.40 -9.88 13.69
C VAL A 266 6.51 -10.75 12.45
N PHE A 267 6.13 -10.21 11.29
CA PHE A 267 6.11 -10.99 10.05
C PHE A 267 6.37 -10.16 8.79
N GLU A 268 7.01 -10.75 7.79
CA GLU A 268 7.28 -10.15 6.48
C GLU A 268 6.77 -11.06 5.37
N PHE A 269 6.18 -10.47 4.33
CA PHE A 269 6.00 -11.14 3.05
C PHE A 269 7.17 -10.76 2.14
N ILE A 270 7.94 -11.77 1.76
CA ILE A 270 9.19 -11.64 1.02
C ILE A 270 8.99 -12.22 -0.39
N SER A 271 9.45 -11.50 -1.43
CA SER A 271 9.43 -12.01 -2.80
C SER A 271 10.78 -12.62 -3.16
N GLU A 272 10.81 -13.90 -3.54
CA GLU A 272 12.05 -14.52 -4.04
C GLU A 272 12.40 -13.96 -5.44
N GLY A 273 13.68 -13.67 -5.68
CA GLY A 273 14.20 -13.33 -7.01
C GLY A 273 14.12 -11.84 -7.44
N ILE A 274 13.76 -10.91 -6.55
CA ILE A 274 13.57 -9.49 -6.90
C ILE A 274 14.80 -8.61 -6.57
N GLY A 275 15.77 -9.10 -5.81
CA GLY A 275 17.08 -8.46 -5.55
C GLY A 275 17.30 -8.17 -4.06
N ALA A 276 18.31 -7.39 -3.67
CA ALA A 276 18.72 -7.23 -2.26
C ALA A 276 17.70 -6.57 -1.27
N GLN A 277 16.42 -6.40 -1.65
CA GLN A 277 15.35 -5.80 -0.84
C GLN A 277 14.00 -6.47 -1.10
N ASP A 278 13.84 -7.68 -0.58
CA ASP A 278 12.74 -8.59 -0.95
C ASP A 278 11.43 -8.37 -0.16
N THR A 279 11.39 -7.50 0.87
CA THR A 279 10.18 -7.27 1.68
C THR A 279 9.13 -6.42 0.95
N VAL A 280 7.99 -7.02 0.64
CA VAL A 280 6.81 -6.40 0.01
C VAL A 280 5.86 -5.82 1.04
N CYS A 281 5.63 -6.56 2.13
CA CYS A 281 4.77 -6.16 3.24
C CYS A 281 5.42 -6.57 4.57
N ALA A 282 5.23 -5.76 5.59
CA ALA A 282 5.70 -6.05 6.94
C ALA A 282 4.66 -5.63 7.97
N GLY A 283 4.57 -6.42 9.03
CA GLY A 283 3.69 -6.15 10.15
C GLY A 283 4.15 -6.81 11.44
N GLY A 284 3.27 -6.71 12.43
CA GLY A 284 3.46 -7.28 13.76
C GLY A 284 2.56 -6.64 14.80
N ARG A 285 2.61 -7.23 15.99
CA ARG A 285 1.88 -6.81 17.18
C ARG A 285 2.63 -5.69 17.91
N TYR A 286 1.91 -4.76 18.53
CA TYR A 286 2.44 -3.53 19.12
C TYR A 286 1.70 -3.12 20.40
N ASP A 287 1.31 -4.12 21.20
CA ASP A 287 0.69 -3.89 22.51
C ASP A 287 1.52 -2.89 23.34
N GLY A 288 0.83 -1.98 24.02
CA GLY A 288 1.44 -0.88 24.79
C GLY A 288 1.62 0.43 24.00
N LEU A 289 1.53 0.43 22.66
CA LEU A 289 1.62 1.67 21.87
C LEU A 289 0.49 2.65 22.21
N VAL A 290 -0.73 2.15 22.45
CA VAL A 290 -1.88 2.97 22.83
C VAL A 290 -1.63 3.66 24.18
N GLU A 291 -1.13 2.91 25.18
CA GLU A 291 -0.74 3.46 26.49
C GLU A 291 0.38 4.51 26.36
N GLN A 292 1.40 4.20 25.55
CA GLN A 292 2.55 5.08 25.31
C GLN A 292 2.15 6.44 24.72
N LEU A 293 1.08 6.47 23.94
CA LEU A 293 0.48 7.66 23.35
C LEU A 293 -0.63 8.31 24.22
N GLY A 294 -0.82 7.83 25.44
CA GLY A 294 -1.72 8.44 26.43
C GLY A 294 -3.14 7.87 26.47
N GLY A 295 -3.39 6.75 25.80
CA GLY A 295 -4.65 6.02 25.88
C GLY A 295 -4.66 4.92 26.95
N THR A 296 -5.76 4.17 27.03
CA THR A 296 -5.86 2.96 27.86
C THR A 296 -4.99 1.84 27.26
N ASP A 297 -4.33 1.03 28.10
CA ASP A 297 -3.57 -0.14 27.65
C ASP A 297 -4.45 -1.05 26.78
N THR A 298 -4.13 -1.09 25.49
CA THR A 298 -4.94 -1.71 24.44
C THR A 298 -3.99 -2.47 23.52
N PRO A 299 -4.20 -3.79 23.33
CA PRO A 299 -3.40 -4.59 22.41
C PRO A 299 -3.70 -4.19 20.97
N GLY A 300 -2.71 -4.38 20.09
CA GLY A 300 -2.84 -3.99 18.70
C GLY A 300 -1.93 -4.78 17.77
N ILE A 301 -2.41 -5.09 16.57
CA ILE A 301 -1.63 -5.72 15.51
C ILE A 301 -2.02 -5.16 14.15
N GLY A 302 -1.04 -5.02 13.28
CA GLY A 302 -1.30 -4.62 11.91
C GLY A 302 -0.11 -4.77 11.01
N PHE A 303 -0.22 -4.16 9.84
CA PHE A 303 0.82 -4.14 8.83
C PHE A 303 0.78 -2.86 8.01
N ALA A 304 1.86 -2.65 7.28
CA ALA A 304 1.86 -1.75 6.16
C ALA A 304 2.63 -2.34 4.97
N LEU A 305 2.31 -1.88 3.77
CA LEU A 305 3.01 -2.21 2.53
C LEU A 305 3.13 -0.97 1.65
N GLY A 306 4.23 -0.89 0.89
CA GLY A 306 4.47 0.21 -0.04
C GLY A 306 3.87 -0.10 -1.41
N LEU A 307 2.97 0.75 -1.89
CA LEU A 307 2.23 0.52 -3.13
C LEU A 307 3.15 0.53 -4.35
N GLU A 308 4.18 1.38 -4.38
CA GLU A 308 5.18 1.40 -5.44
C GLU A 308 5.99 0.10 -5.51
N ARG A 309 6.28 -0.51 -4.35
CA ARG A 309 6.98 -1.79 -4.31
C ARG A 309 6.08 -2.89 -4.84
N LEU A 310 4.82 -2.90 -4.42
CA LEU A 310 3.84 -3.87 -4.87
C LEU A 310 3.60 -3.78 -6.39
N VAL A 311 3.48 -2.58 -6.95
CA VAL A 311 3.39 -2.38 -8.41
C VAL A 311 4.63 -2.95 -9.12
N ASN A 312 5.84 -2.68 -8.63
CA ASN A 312 7.08 -3.22 -9.21
C ASN A 312 7.14 -4.76 -9.08
N THR A 313 6.64 -5.33 -7.99
CA THR A 313 6.49 -6.79 -7.83
C THR A 313 5.55 -7.36 -8.89
N MET A 314 4.36 -6.77 -9.05
CA MET A 314 3.40 -7.21 -10.06
C MET A 314 3.94 -7.13 -11.49
N GLU A 315 4.67 -6.06 -11.81
CA GLU A 315 5.33 -5.91 -13.12
C GLU A 315 6.37 -6.99 -13.37
N LYS A 316 7.21 -7.29 -12.38
CA LYS A 316 8.22 -8.36 -12.49
C LYS A 316 7.59 -9.74 -12.63
N SER A 317 6.44 -9.96 -12.01
CA SER A 317 5.65 -11.18 -12.12
C SER A 317 4.78 -11.25 -13.40
N ASN A 318 4.88 -10.26 -14.30
CA ASN A 318 4.08 -10.15 -15.53
C ASN A 318 2.56 -10.26 -15.28
N ILE A 319 2.09 -9.76 -14.14
CA ILE A 319 0.67 -9.79 -13.80
C ILE A 319 -0.06 -8.77 -14.66
N MET A 320 -1.05 -9.24 -15.43
CA MET A 320 -1.87 -8.36 -16.24
C MET A 320 -2.88 -7.63 -15.37
N VAL A 321 -2.77 -6.31 -15.31
CA VAL A 321 -3.82 -5.45 -14.79
C VAL A 321 -4.85 -5.21 -15.90
N PRO A 322 -6.16 -5.29 -15.61
CA PRO A 322 -7.20 -5.01 -16.61
C PRO A 322 -6.92 -3.68 -17.34
N ASN A 323 -7.01 -3.74 -18.67
CA ASN A 323 -6.60 -2.66 -19.58
C ASN A 323 -7.19 -1.29 -19.24
N GLU A 324 -6.48 -0.25 -19.68
CA GLU A 324 -6.92 1.14 -19.54
C GLU A 324 -8.34 1.35 -20.07
N LYS A 325 -9.11 2.20 -19.38
CA LYS A 325 -10.39 2.68 -19.91
C LYS A 325 -10.15 3.32 -21.28
N ARG A 326 -10.87 2.84 -22.30
CA ARG A 326 -10.88 3.40 -23.67
C ARG A 326 -12.29 3.88 -24.02
N PRO A 327 -12.46 4.84 -24.95
CA PRO A 327 -13.78 5.26 -25.38
C PRO A 327 -14.56 4.08 -25.95
N ILE A 328 -15.77 3.85 -25.47
CA ILE A 328 -16.69 2.87 -26.06
C ILE A 328 -17.06 3.32 -27.47
N ILE A 329 -17.35 4.60 -27.66
CA ILE A 329 -17.64 5.16 -28.98
C ILE A 329 -16.95 6.51 -29.17
N PHE A 330 -16.46 6.74 -30.38
CA PHE A 330 -16.09 8.06 -30.88
C PHE A 330 -17.11 8.50 -31.94
N ILE A 331 -17.71 9.67 -31.76
CA ILE A 331 -18.65 10.26 -32.72
C ILE A 331 -17.91 11.35 -33.49
N ALA A 332 -17.48 11.02 -34.72
CA ALA A 332 -16.91 11.98 -35.65
C ALA A 332 -18.03 12.78 -36.33
N TYR A 333 -17.75 14.02 -36.72
CA TYR A 333 -18.74 14.88 -37.36
C TYR A 333 -18.20 15.69 -38.54
N VAL A 334 -19.10 16.08 -39.45
CA VAL A 334 -18.85 17.02 -40.55
C VAL A 334 -19.96 18.08 -40.55
N GLY A 335 -19.59 19.34 -40.36
CA GLY A 335 -20.52 20.48 -40.33
C GLY A 335 -21.12 20.79 -38.95
N GLU A 336 -21.66 22.00 -38.81
CA GLU A 336 -22.13 22.55 -37.53
C GLU A 336 -23.38 21.81 -36.99
N LYS A 337 -24.30 21.42 -37.89
CA LYS A 337 -25.50 20.66 -37.54
C LYS A 337 -25.13 19.32 -36.91
N ALA A 338 -24.19 18.61 -37.52
CA ALA A 338 -23.68 17.33 -37.02
C ALA A 338 -22.96 17.47 -35.69
N TYR A 339 -22.13 18.51 -35.53
CA TYR A 339 -21.48 18.80 -34.27
C TYR A 339 -22.48 18.96 -33.12
N LYS A 340 -23.54 19.76 -33.31
CA LYS A 340 -24.57 19.99 -32.26
C LYS A 340 -25.24 18.69 -31.82
N ILE A 341 -25.60 17.83 -32.77
CA ILE A 341 -26.23 16.53 -32.51
C ILE A 341 -25.24 15.57 -31.84
N ALA A 342 -24.05 15.39 -32.42
CA ALA A 342 -22.99 14.53 -31.90
C ALA A 342 -22.61 14.92 -30.46
N ARG A 343 -22.47 16.22 -30.18
CA ARG A 343 -22.17 16.74 -28.84
C ARG A 343 -23.28 16.40 -27.85
N LYS A 344 -24.56 16.55 -28.24
CA LYS A 344 -25.70 16.17 -27.39
C LYS A 344 -25.65 14.68 -27.05
N MET A 345 -25.43 13.82 -28.05
CA MET A 345 -25.32 12.38 -27.86
C MET A 345 -24.18 11.99 -26.94
N VAL A 346 -22.97 12.52 -27.17
CA VAL A 346 -21.81 12.24 -26.34
C VAL A 346 -22.02 12.70 -24.90
N ASN A 347 -22.63 13.86 -24.69
CA ASN A 347 -22.96 14.32 -23.34
C ASN A 347 -23.98 13.40 -22.65
N GLU A 348 -25.02 12.97 -23.36
CA GLU A 348 -26.01 12.02 -22.85
C GLU A 348 -25.38 10.67 -22.48
N LEU A 349 -24.49 10.15 -23.32
CA LEU A 349 -23.73 8.94 -23.03
C LEU A 349 -22.85 9.10 -21.78
N ARG A 350 -22.13 10.22 -21.66
CA ARG A 350 -21.26 10.51 -20.52
C ARG A 350 -22.01 10.57 -19.20
N VAL A 351 -23.17 11.24 -19.15
CA VAL A 351 -23.99 11.29 -17.92
C VAL A 351 -24.56 9.92 -17.55
N ASN A 352 -24.69 9.01 -18.51
CA ASN A 352 -25.05 7.60 -18.29
C ASN A 352 -23.82 6.71 -17.98
N GLY A 353 -22.68 7.29 -17.61
CA GLY A 353 -21.49 6.55 -17.18
C GLY A 353 -20.70 5.90 -18.31
N ILE A 354 -21.00 6.21 -19.56
CA ILE A 354 -20.28 5.68 -20.72
C ILE A 354 -19.13 6.61 -21.08
N TYR A 355 -17.91 6.05 -21.10
CA TYR A 355 -16.78 6.76 -21.64
C TYR A 355 -16.89 6.83 -23.17
N CYS A 356 -17.06 8.03 -23.71
CA CYS A 356 -17.11 8.30 -25.15
C CYS A 356 -16.51 9.68 -25.46
N GLU A 357 -16.15 9.87 -26.73
CA GLU A 357 -15.43 11.04 -27.19
C GLU A 357 -16.01 11.63 -28.49
N ILE A 358 -15.79 12.93 -28.66
CA ILE A 358 -16.06 13.72 -29.86
C ILE A 358 -14.86 14.65 -30.08
N ASP A 359 -14.63 15.08 -31.31
CA ASP A 359 -13.62 16.11 -31.57
C ASP A 359 -14.06 17.49 -31.05
N ILE A 360 -13.25 18.08 -30.18
CA ILE A 360 -13.48 19.43 -29.63
C ILE A 360 -12.51 20.48 -30.18
N ASN A 361 -11.67 20.11 -31.15
CA ASN A 361 -10.66 20.99 -31.74
C ASN A 361 -11.00 21.36 -33.19
N GLU A 362 -12.22 21.09 -33.64
CA GLU A 362 -12.71 21.36 -34.99
C GLU A 362 -11.78 20.77 -36.06
N ARG A 363 -11.24 19.57 -35.79
CA ARG A 363 -10.34 18.89 -36.73
C ARG A 363 -11.09 18.46 -37.98
N SER A 364 -10.38 18.36 -39.10
CA SER A 364 -10.91 17.69 -40.29
C SER A 364 -11.27 16.23 -40.00
N LEU A 365 -12.27 15.68 -40.69
CA LEU A 365 -12.76 14.30 -40.46
C LEU A 365 -11.62 13.27 -40.41
N LYS A 366 -10.67 13.34 -41.34
CA LYS A 366 -9.49 12.46 -41.38
C LYS A 366 -8.65 12.56 -40.11
N ALA A 367 -8.49 13.76 -39.56
CA ALA A 367 -7.76 13.98 -38.31
C ALA A 367 -8.56 13.55 -37.08
N GLN A 368 -9.89 13.67 -37.09
CA GLN A 368 -10.77 13.12 -36.05
C GLN A 368 -10.66 11.59 -35.98
N LEU A 369 -10.73 10.90 -37.13
CA LEU A 369 -10.62 9.44 -37.18
C LEU A 369 -9.24 8.93 -36.73
N LYS A 370 -8.16 9.64 -37.11
CA LYS A 370 -6.81 9.37 -36.56
C LYS A 370 -6.71 9.58 -35.05
N PHE A 371 -7.43 10.58 -34.52
CA PHE A 371 -7.48 10.83 -33.10
C PHE A 371 -8.25 9.72 -32.36
N ALA A 372 -9.39 9.28 -32.89
CA ALA A 372 -10.18 8.16 -32.38
C ALA A 372 -9.36 6.85 -32.33
N ASP A 373 -8.60 6.57 -33.39
CA ASP A 373 -7.70 5.43 -33.50
C ASP A 373 -6.59 5.47 -32.45
N LYS A 374 -5.90 6.62 -32.30
CA LYS A 374 -4.90 6.82 -31.23
C LYS A 374 -5.47 6.68 -29.81
N LYS A 375 -6.76 6.99 -29.62
CA LYS A 375 -7.48 6.81 -28.36
C LYS A 375 -8.01 5.38 -28.18
N ASN A 376 -7.83 4.52 -29.18
CA ASN A 376 -8.28 3.13 -29.19
C ASN A 376 -9.80 3.02 -28.94
N ALA A 377 -10.60 3.88 -29.58
CA ALA A 377 -12.06 3.82 -29.45
C ALA A 377 -12.60 2.47 -29.97
N LEU A 378 -13.50 1.83 -29.22
CA LEU A 378 -14.05 0.53 -29.59
C LEU A 378 -14.98 0.63 -30.80
N TYR A 379 -15.83 1.66 -30.84
CA TYR A 379 -16.72 1.95 -31.95
C TYR A 379 -16.46 3.34 -32.51
N ASN A 380 -16.62 3.48 -33.82
CA ASN A 380 -16.62 4.78 -34.51
C ASN A 380 -17.92 4.96 -35.27
N VAL A 381 -18.46 6.19 -35.25
CA VAL A 381 -19.57 6.62 -36.12
C VAL A 381 -19.22 7.99 -36.70
N VAL A 382 -19.61 8.22 -37.95
CA VAL A 382 -19.44 9.51 -38.62
C VAL A 382 -20.83 10.10 -38.83
N LEU A 383 -21.04 11.35 -38.43
CA LEU A 383 -22.28 12.10 -38.66
C LEU A 383 -21.97 13.30 -39.57
N GLY A 384 -22.52 13.31 -40.78
CA GLY A 384 -22.62 14.47 -41.65
C GLY A 384 -24.07 14.90 -41.85
N GLU A 385 -24.30 15.83 -42.79
CA GLU A 385 -25.66 16.26 -43.13
C GLU A 385 -26.52 15.08 -43.63
N ASN A 386 -25.95 14.22 -44.49
CA ASN A 386 -26.66 13.05 -45.02
C ASN A 386 -27.12 12.09 -43.92
N GLU A 387 -26.26 11.76 -42.96
CA GLU A 387 -26.63 10.82 -41.88
C GLU A 387 -27.74 11.39 -41.00
N ILE A 388 -27.72 12.70 -40.76
CA ILE A 388 -28.73 13.41 -39.96
C ILE A 388 -30.05 13.47 -40.72
N ASP A 389 -30.02 13.86 -41.99
CA ASP A 389 -31.22 14.08 -42.80
C ASP A 389 -31.92 12.75 -43.13
N THR A 390 -31.16 11.68 -43.32
CA THR A 390 -31.70 10.34 -43.56
C THR A 390 -32.00 9.57 -42.28
N ASN A 391 -31.59 10.08 -41.11
CA ASN A 391 -31.61 9.38 -39.82
C ASN A 391 -30.97 7.98 -39.92
N LYS A 392 -29.88 7.85 -40.67
CA LYS A 392 -29.14 6.60 -40.86
C LYS A 392 -27.65 6.87 -40.71
N ALA A 393 -27.00 6.13 -39.82
CA ALA A 393 -25.55 6.18 -39.63
C ALA A 393 -24.97 4.77 -39.54
N VAL A 394 -23.67 4.66 -39.80
CA VAL A 394 -22.95 3.40 -39.72
C VAL A 394 -22.06 3.42 -38.48
N ILE A 395 -22.33 2.51 -37.55
CA ILE A 395 -21.40 2.22 -36.44
C ILE A 395 -20.42 1.16 -36.92
N LYS A 396 -19.11 1.44 -36.79
CA LYS A 396 -18.04 0.51 -37.10
C LYS A 396 -17.37 0.03 -35.81
N ASN A 397 -17.26 -1.29 -35.63
CA ASN A 397 -16.44 -1.91 -34.60
C ASN A 397 -14.98 -1.86 -35.03
N MET A 398 -14.12 -1.21 -34.24
CA MET A 398 -12.71 -1.02 -34.58
C MET A 398 -11.85 -2.25 -34.28
N MET A 399 -12.36 -3.20 -33.49
CA MET A 399 -11.69 -4.49 -33.25
C MET A 399 -12.02 -5.49 -34.36
N THR A 400 -13.30 -5.70 -34.67
CA THR A 400 -13.75 -6.71 -35.66
C THR A 400 -13.82 -6.18 -37.09
N GLN A 401 -13.75 -4.86 -37.27
CA GLN A 401 -13.99 -4.14 -38.53
C GLN A 401 -15.44 -4.23 -39.06
N GLU A 402 -16.34 -4.89 -38.34
CA GLU A 402 -17.75 -5.03 -38.72
C GLU A 402 -18.48 -3.69 -38.66
N THR A 403 -19.41 -3.49 -39.59
CA THR A 403 -20.23 -2.28 -39.70
C THR A 403 -21.70 -2.61 -39.56
N LYS A 404 -22.44 -1.73 -38.89
CA LYS A 404 -23.88 -1.87 -38.69
C LYS A 404 -24.59 -0.55 -38.97
N GLU A 405 -25.55 -0.56 -39.89
CA GLU A 405 -26.45 0.57 -40.11
C GLU A 405 -27.43 0.68 -38.93
N VAL A 406 -27.55 1.87 -38.37
CA VAL A 406 -28.46 2.19 -37.27
C VAL A 406 -29.12 3.54 -37.51
N SER A 407 -30.28 3.76 -36.89
CA SER A 407 -30.85 5.10 -36.83
C SER A 407 -30.01 5.98 -35.90
N VAL A 408 -29.75 7.23 -36.31
CA VAL A 408 -29.02 8.24 -35.54
C VAL A 408 -29.66 8.40 -34.16
N ASP A 409 -30.99 8.51 -34.10
CA ASP A 409 -31.74 8.63 -32.84
C ASP A 409 -31.59 7.42 -31.90
N SER A 410 -31.27 6.25 -32.45
CA SER A 410 -31.12 5.02 -31.67
C SER A 410 -29.72 4.80 -31.09
N ILE A 411 -28.71 5.55 -31.54
CA ILE A 411 -27.29 5.32 -31.19
C ILE A 411 -27.10 5.34 -29.67
N VAL A 412 -27.60 6.38 -29.00
CA VAL A 412 -27.43 6.56 -27.56
C VAL A 412 -28.02 5.39 -26.79
N LYS A 413 -29.30 5.06 -27.07
CA LYS A 413 -30.00 3.94 -26.45
C LYS A 413 -29.28 2.61 -26.67
N ARG A 414 -28.78 2.35 -27.89
CA ARG A 414 -28.07 1.10 -28.22
C ARG A 414 -26.76 0.96 -27.45
N ILE A 415 -26.00 2.04 -27.28
CA ILE A 415 -24.77 2.02 -26.47
C ILE A 415 -25.11 1.74 -25.00
N ILE A 416 -26.10 2.44 -24.45
CA ILE A 416 -26.54 2.28 -23.05
C ILE A 416 -27.00 0.84 -22.77
N GLU A 417 -27.81 0.28 -23.66
CA GLU A 417 -28.34 -1.08 -23.52
C GLU A 417 -27.33 -2.18 -23.93
N LYS A 418 -26.12 -1.81 -24.38
CA LYS A 418 -25.10 -2.74 -24.92
C LYS A 418 -25.63 -3.62 -26.07
N LYS A 419 -26.48 -3.05 -26.95
CA LYS A 419 -27.14 -3.74 -28.08
C LYS A 419 -26.54 -3.39 -29.45
N ILE A 420 -25.23 -3.20 -29.50
CA ILE A 420 -24.50 -2.86 -30.74
C ILE A 420 -24.09 -4.11 -31.47
#